data_AF-A0A2T4IGZ6-F1
#
_entry.id   AF-A0A2T4IGZ6-F1
#
_cell.length_a   1.000
_cell.length_b   1.000
_cell.length_c   1.000
_cell.angle_alpha   90.00
_cell.angle_beta   90.00
_cell.angle_gamma   90.00
#
_symmetry.space_group_name_H-M   'P 1'
#
loop_
_entity.id
_entity.type
_entity.pdbx_description
1 polymer ?
#
loop_
_entity_poly.entity_id
_entity_poly.type
_entity_poly.pdbx_seq_one_letter_code
_entity_poly.pdbx_strand_id
1 'polypeptide(L)'
;MPKTALPRFHLPTADGLYQAIPFVFVSERMLADILAERRALLDALPTAQRARQQQLFARYDPQLSGQAFQDILTLFGTSGRR
;
A
#
# COMPACT_ATOMS: atom_id res chain seq x y z
N MET A 1 -8.42 5.19 -24.55
CA MET A 1 -7.46 4.86 -23.47
C MET A 1 -8.22 4.98 -22.15
N PRO A 2 -8.43 3.89 -21.38
CA PRO A 2 -9.06 4.03 -20.08
C PRO A 2 -8.15 4.91 -19.20
N LYS A 3 -8.73 5.95 -18.61
CA LYS A 3 -8.06 6.83 -17.65
C LYS A 3 -7.84 6.00 -16.39
N THR A 4 -6.71 5.31 -16.29
CA THR A 4 -6.27 4.70 -15.04
C THR A 4 -6.14 5.85 -14.05
N ALA A 5 -7.02 5.90 -13.05
CA ALA A 5 -6.90 6.86 -11.97
C ALA A 5 -5.47 6.76 -11.42
N LEU A 6 -4.83 7.91 -11.20
CA LEU A 6 -3.47 7.94 -10.66
C LEU A 6 -3.42 7.13 -9.36
N PRO A 7 -2.40 6.29 -9.15
CA PRO A 7 -2.27 5.54 -7.92
C PRO A 7 -2.22 6.51 -6.73
N ARG A 8 -2.97 6.21 -5.68
CA ARG A 8 -3.15 7.05 -4.51
C ARG A 8 -2.07 6.82 -3.46
N PHE A 9 -1.50 5.62 -3.41
CA PHE A 9 -0.54 5.21 -2.36
C PHE A 9 0.85 4.91 -2.91
N HIS A 10 1.05 4.99 -4.22
CA HIS A 10 2.35 4.78 -4.86
C HIS A 10 2.65 5.88 -5.87
N LEU A 11 3.92 6.29 -5.93
CA LEU A 11 4.42 7.27 -6.88
C LEU A 11 5.06 6.53 -8.07
N PRO A 12 4.75 6.91 -9.32
CA PRO A 12 5.46 6.37 -10.47
C PRO A 12 6.93 6.83 -10.47
N THR A 13 7.83 5.95 -10.86
CA THR A 13 9.26 6.23 -11.03
C THR A 13 9.62 6.31 -12.52
N ALA A 14 10.77 6.90 -12.84
CA ALA A 14 11.21 7.10 -14.23
C ALA A 14 11.42 5.78 -15.00
N ASP A 15 11.65 4.66 -14.30
CA ASP A 15 11.80 3.33 -14.89
C ASP A 15 10.47 2.58 -15.07
N GLY A 16 9.33 3.27 -14.90
CA GLY A 16 7.98 2.71 -15.07
C GLY A 16 7.49 1.85 -13.91
N LEU A 17 8.24 1.82 -12.81
CA LEU A 17 7.85 1.15 -11.57
C LEU A 17 7.13 2.12 -10.62
N TYR A 18 6.76 1.62 -9.45
CA TYR A 18 6.00 2.36 -8.46
C TYR A 18 6.67 2.26 -7.08
N GLN A 19 6.92 3.41 -6.46
CA GLN A 19 7.46 3.49 -5.10
C GLN A 19 6.34 3.76 -4.11
N ALA A 20 6.30 3.02 -3.00
CA ALA A 20 5.30 3.24 -1.96
C ALA A 20 5.49 4.60 -1.28
N ILE A 21 4.39 5.28 -1.00
CA ILE A 21 4.35 6.42 -0.07
C ILE A 21 4.25 5.83 1.34
N PRO A 22 5.24 6.03 2.23
CA PRO A 22 5.19 5.48 3.57
C PRO A 22 4.23 6.27 4.45
N PHE A 23 3.28 5.57 5.07
CA PHE A 23 2.38 6.14 6.07
C PHE A 23 2.69 5.59 7.45
N VAL A 24 2.74 6.50 8.44
CA VAL A 24 2.96 6.13 9.85
C VAL A 24 1.73 5.42 10.42
N PHE A 25 0.53 5.89 10.07
CA PHE A 25 -0.74 5.31 10.49
C PHE A 25 -1.50 4.80 9.27
N VAL A 26 -1.89 3.53 9.32
CA VAL A 26 -2.66 2.89 8.27
C VAL A 26 -3.91 2.30 8.93
N SER A 27 -5.08 2.81 8.56
CA SER A 27 -6.35 2.19 8.99
C SER A 27 -6.58 0.88 8.24
N GLU A 28 -7.45 0.01 8.73
CA GLU A 28 -7.81 -1.24 8.04
C GLU A 28 -8.31 -1.01 6.62
N ARG A 29 -9.14 0.02 6.43
CA ARG A 29 -9.64 0.38 5.10
C ARG A 29 -8.50 0.80 4.18
N MET A 30 -7.58 1.62 4.70
CA MET A 30 -6.43 2.07 3.93
C MET A 30 -5.49 0.92 3.59
N LEU A 31 -5.28 -0.04 4.50
CA LEU A 31 -4.51 -1.25 4.23
C LEU A 31 -5.12 -2.04 3.07
N ALA A 32 -6.44 -2.28 3.10
CA ALA A 32 -7.14 -2.98 2.03
C ALA A 32 -6.99 -2.24 0.68
N ASP A 33 -7.15 -0.92 0.68
CA ASP A 33 -7.02 -0.10 -0.52
C ASP A 33 -5.57 -0.11 -1.08
N ILE A 34 -4.55 -0.06 -0.21
CA ILE A 34 -3.13 -0.18 -0.59
C ILE A 34 -2.85 -1.54 -1.26
N LEU A 35 -3.35 -2.64 -0.67
CA LEU A 35 -3.13 -3.98 -1.20
C LEU A 35 -3.84 -4.18 -2.55
N ALA A 36 -5.05 -3.65 -2.69
CA ALA A 36 -5.78 -3.65 -3.96
C ALA A 36 -5.03 -2.87 -5.04
N GLU A 37 -4.50 -1.69 -4.70
CA GLU A 37 -3.69 -0.89 -5.62
C GLU A 37 -2.41 -1.63 -6.04
N ARG A 38 -1.69 -2.25 -5.11
CA ARG A 38 -0.50 -3.06 -5.43
C ARG A 38 -0.81 -4.18 -6.42
N ARG A 39 -1.95 -4.85 -6.27
CA ARG A 39 -2.40 -5.89 -7.20
C ARG A 39 -2.63 -5.31 -8.59
N ALA A 40 -3.40 -4.23 -8.69
CA ALA A 40 -3.69 -3.58 -9.96
C ALA A 40 -2.40 -3.10 -10.67
N LEU A 41 -1.44 -2.54 -9.93
CA LEU A 41 -0.15 -2.13 -10.47
C LEU A 41 0.66 -3.32 -11.01
N LEU A 42 0.71 -4.44 -10.28
CA LEU A 42 1.41 -5.65 -10.76
C LEU A 42 0.75 -6.25 -12.00
N ASP A 43 -0.57 -6.27 -12.06
CA ASP A 43 -1.31 -6.82 -13.18
C ASP A 43 -1.10 -5.98 -14.45
N ALA A 44 -1.00 -4.66 -14.31
CA ALA A 44 -0.71 -3.72 -15.39
C ALA A 44 0.76 -3.76 -15.87
N LEU A 45 1.70 -4.23 -15.06
CA LEU A 45 3.13 -4.26 -15.40
C LEU A 45 3.48 -5.46 -16.31
N PRO A 46 4.44 -5.28 -17.24
CA PRO A 46 5.05 -6.38 -17.98
C PRO A 46 5.66 -7.42 -17.04
N THR A 47 5.55 -8.71 -17.39
CA THR A 47 6.04 -9.84 -16.55
C THR A 47 7.50 -9.67 -16.13
N ALA A 48 8.36 -9.17 -17.01
CA ALA A 48 9.77 -8.93 -16.73
C ALA A 48 10.02 -7.93 -15.59
N GLN A 49 9.09 -7.01 -15.35
CA GLN A 49 9.20 -5.96 -14.33
C GLN A 49 8.50 -6.34 -13.01
N ARG A 50 7.58 -7.32 -13.01
CA ARG A 50 6.80 -7.71 -11.82
C ARG A 50 7.66 -8.14 -10.64
N ALA A 51 8.71 -8.94 -10.89
CA ALA A 51 9.62 -9.39 -9.83
C ALA A 51 10.32 -8.20 -9.14
N ARG A 52 10.79 -7.23 -9.92
CA ARG A 52 11.42 -6.01 -9.39
C ARG A 52 10.42 -5.13 -8.66
N GLN A 53 9.20 -5.00 -9.18
CA GLN A 53 8.12 -4.27 -8.50
C GLN A 53 7.76 -4.88 -7.14
N GLN A 54 7.68 -6.21 -7.05
CA GLN A 54 7.43 -6.91 -5.79
C GLN A 54 8.51 -6.63 -4.75
N GLN A 55 9.79 -6.62 -5.17
CA GLN A 55 10.90 -6.25 -4.29
C GLN A 55 10.80 -4.79 -3.80
N LEU A 56 10.35 -3.87 -4.65
CA LEU A 56 10.11 -2.48 -4.23
C LEU A 56 8.97 -2.39 -3.22
N PHE A 57 7.86 -3.10 -3.44
CA PHE A 57 6.75 -3.15 -2.49
C PHE A 57 7.15 -3.75 -1.15
N ALA A 58 8.06 -4.73 -1.12
CA ALA A 58 8.54 -5.34 0.11
C ALA A 58 9.36 -4.39 1.00
N ARG A 59 9.84 -3.25 0.48
CA ARG A 59 10.57 -2.24 1.28
C ARG A 59 9.68 -1.49 2.27
N TYR A 60 8.36 -1.56 2.09
CA TYR A 60 7.39 -0.96 2.99
C TYR A 60 6.24 -1.95 3.20
N ASP A 61 6.10 -2.43 4.44
CA ASP A 61 4.98 -3.28 4.82
C ASP A 61 3.87 -2.44 5.49
N PRO A 62 2.75 -2.17 4.79
CA PRO A 62 1.63 -1.43 5.37
C PRO A 62 0.92 -2.21 6.49
N GLN A 63 1.11 -3.54 6.60
CA GLN A 63 0.53 -4.33 7.69
C GLN A 63 1.17 -3.98 9.03
N LEU A 64 2.49 -3.78 9.07
CA LEU A 64 3.19 -3.35 10.29
C LEU A 64 2.70 -1.98 10.76
N SER A 65 2.51 -1.04 9.84
CA SER A 65 1.93 0.28 10.15
C SER A 65 0.48 0.17 10.64
N GLY A 66 -0.30 -0.75 10.06
CA GLY A 66 -1.69 -0.99 10.48
C GLY A 66 -1.78 -1.59 11.89
N GLN A 67 -0.92 -2.55 12.20
CA GLN A 67 -0.86 -3.16 13.52
C GLN A 67 -0.45 -2.13 14.58
N ALA A 68 0.61 -1.36 14.31
CA ALA A 68 1.05 -0.31 15.24
C ALA A 68 -0.05 0.72 15.51
N PHE A 69 -0.87 1.05 14.51
CA PHE A 69 -2.02 1.94 14.71
C PHE A 69 -3.10 1.31 15.61
N GLN A 70 -3.43 0.03 15.39
CA GLN A 70 -4.40 -0.68 16.24
C GLN A 70 -3.91 -0.87 17.69
N ASP A 71 -2.62 -1.11 17.87
CA ASP A 71 -2.00 -1.21 19.19
C ASP A 71 -2.14 0.11 19.95
N ILE A 72 -1.89 1.24 19.28
CA ILE A 72 -2.10 2.59 19.84
C ILE A 72 -3.57 2.79 20.23
N LEU A 73 -4.52 2.48 19.35
CA LEU A 73 -5.95 2.62 19.67
C LEU A 73 -6.36 1.76 20.88
N THR A 74 -5.77 0.57 21.01
CA THR A 74 -6.00 -0.31 22.15
C THR A 74 -5.45 0.26 23.45
N LEU A 75 -4.25 0.85 23.42
CA LEU A 75 -3.66 1.51 24.59
C LEU A 75 -4.52 2.66 25.12
N PHE A 76 -5.21 3.38 24.23
CA PHE A 76 -6.06 4.51 24.59
C PHE A 76 -7.55 4.15 24.80
N GLY A 77 -7.91 2.86 24.77
CA GLY A 77 -9.28 2.40 25.00
C GLY A 77 -10.27 2.82 23.90
N THR A 78 -9.77 3.16 22.72
CA THR A 78 -10.57 3.59 21.56
C THR A 78 -10.77 2.47 20.53
N SER A 79 -10.23 1.27 20.78
CA SER A 79 -10.55 0.09 20.00
C SER A 79 -12.05 -0.20 20.14
N GLY A 80 -12.79 0.16 19.09
CA GLY A 80 -14.24 0.18 19.07
C GLY A 80 -14.86 -1.14 19.49
N ARG A 81 -15.35 -1.18 20.73
CA ARG A 81 -16.38 -2.11 21.16
C ARG A 81 -17.72 -1.40 21.00
N ARG A 82 -18.33 -1.54 19.83
CA ARG A 82 -19.79 -1.40 19.62
C ARG A 82 -20.24 -2.36 18.55
#